data_AF-A0A9D7Z455-F1
#
_entry.id   AF-A0A9D7Z455-F1
#
_cell.length_a   1.000
_cell.length_b   1.000
_cell.length_c   1.000
_cell.angle_alpha   90.00
_cell.angle_beta   90.00
_cell.angle_gamma   90.00
#
_symmetry.space_group_name_H-M   'P 1'
#
loop_
_entity.id
_entity.type
_entity.pdbx_description
1 polymer ?
#
loop_
_entity_poly.entity_id
_entity_poly.type
_entity_poly.pdbx_seq_one_letter_code
_entity_poly.pdbx_strand_id
1 'polypeptide(L)'
;MFFNKIASIIALSTIASIGYAGSAHALGFTYEAGSYRQSTVTNEGVFSSNVNSPGYTTFDFNNSQIPGNDLVKYSFSKGTYSTTAYSGQTGIYSDVWAPSGANAEVNQTNYLAVFSDSDTIIEAQGNNTFSYFGFDAGALSGGNTLKFFNGTTLIRELTYEILNGAATVGASQHGGQKNGFFEFFSEGANDKFNKIVISQTEGGGFESDNHTFRVESVPEPSVTLGMLAVGGLFLRKRKNQKLQAAKESA
;
A
#
# COMPACT_ATOMS: atom_id res chain seq x y z
N MET A 1 -45.26 13.23 -27.46
CA MET A 1 -43.80 13.05 -27.64
C MET A 1 -43.07 13.91 -26.63
N PHE A 2 -42.55 13.34 -25.54
CA PHE A 2 -41.59 14.03 -24.66
C PHE A 2 -40.64 12.96 -24.09
N PHE A 3 -39.41 12.95 -24.61
CA PHE A 3 -38.34 12.11 -24.08
C PHE A 3 -37.55 12.95 -23.06
N ASN A 4 -37.65 12.59 -21.77
CA ASN A 4 -36.73 13.07 -20.75
C ASN A 4 -35.40 12.34 -20.91
N LYS A 5 -34.36 13.08 -21.30
CA LYS A 5 -32.98 12.59 -21.29
C LYS A 5 -32.42 12.74 -19.87
N ILE A 6 -32.22 11.63 -19.19
CA ILE A 6 -31.38 11.56 -17.99
C ILE A 6 -29.93 11.51 -18.48
N ALA A 7 -29.16 12.56 -18.22
CA ALA A 7 -27.73 12.57 -18.46
C ALA A 7 -27.02 12.04 -17.21
N SER A 8 -26.49 10.83 -17.32
CA SER A 8 -25.57 10.27 -16.32
C SER A 8 -24.23 11.02 -16.41
N ILE A 9 -23.87 11.75 -15.36
CA ILE A 9 -22.54 12.33 -15.21
C ILE A 9 -21.61 11.20 -14.78
N ILE A 10 -20.85 10.67 -15.72
CA ILE A 10 -19.71 9.81 -15.41
C ILE A 10 -18.57 10.75 -15.02
N ALA A 11 -18.22 10.77 -13.74
CA ALA A 11 -17.02 11.45 -13.26
C ALA A 11 -15.80 10.71 -13.84
N LEU A 12 -15.13 11.34 -14.81
CA LEU A 12 -13.85 10.89 -15.33
C LEU A 12 -12.78 11.26 -14.30
N SER A 13 -12.30 10.30 -13.51
CA SER A 13 -11.11 10.50 -12.68
C SER A 13 -9.89 10.60 -13.59
N THR A 14 -9.28 11.78 -13.64
CA THR A 14 -8.00 11.99 -14.32
C THR A 14 -6.89 11.37 -13.48
N ILE A 15 -6.37 10.24 -13.93
CA ILE A 15 -5.16 9.62 -13.37
C ILE A 15 -3.96 10.49 -13.73
N ALA A 16 -3.44 11.25 -12.76
CA ALA A 16 -2.20 11.98 -12.92
C ALA A 16 -1.02 11.04 -12.61
N SER A 17 -0.46 10.40 -13.64
CA SER A 17 0.77 9.62 -13.50
C SER A 17 1.98 10.55 -13.46
N ILE A 18 2.53 10.80 -12.26
CA ILE A 18 3.77 11.58 -12.10
C ILE A 18 4.95 10.62 -12.31
N GLY A 19 5.48 10.60 -13.54
CA GLY A 19 6.69 9.85 -13.89
C GLY A 19 7.95 10.58 -13.48
N TYR A 20 8.64 10.09 -12.44
CA TYR A 20 9.99 10.57 -12.09
C TYR A 20 11.02 9.74 -12.87
N ALA A 21 11.64 10.34 -13.89
CA ALA A 21 12.62 9.67 -14.73
C ALA A 21 14.01 9.69 -14.06
N GLY A 22 14.36 8.60 -13.38
CA GLY A 22 15.69 8.37 -12.86
C GLY A 22 15.87 6.94 -12.36
N SER A 23 16.30 6.04 -13.25
CA SER A 23 16.68 4.64 -12.98
C SER A 23 15.54 3.60 -12.83
N ALA A 24 15.01 3.13 -13.97
CA ALA A 24 14.57 1.77 -14.33
C ALA A 24 13.81 0.82 -13.35
N HIS A 25 13.25 1.27 -12.22
CA HIS A 25 12.29 0.53 -11.40
C HIS A 25 11.30 1.52 -10.74
N ALA A 26 10.36 2.05 -11.52
CA ALA A 26 9.39 3.00 -10.98
C ALA A 26 8.18 2.24 -10.43
N LEU A 27 8.10 2.11 -9.10
CA LEU A 27 6.85 1.74 -8.44
C LEU A 27 5.77 2.74 -8.90
N GLY A 28 4.67 2.27 -9.48
CA GLY A 28 3.55 3.11 -9.91
C GLY A 28 2.97 3.90 -8.74
N PHE A 29 2.47 5.10 -9.01
CA PHE A 29 1.91 5.99 -8.00
C PHE A 29 0.72 6.78 -8.57
N THR A 30 -0.40 6.74 -7.86
CA THR A 30 -1.59 7.54 -8.14
C THR A 30 -2.18 8.13 -6.87
N TYR A 31 -2.93 9.21 -7.04
CA TYR A 31 -3.76 9.82 -6.01
C TYR A 31 -5.21 9.79 -6.49
N GLU A 32 -6.12 9.51 -5.56
CA GLU A 32 -7.54 9.74 -5.72
C GLU A 32 -8.11 10.40 -4.46
N ALA A 33 -9.22 11.13 -4.59
CA ALA A 33 -9.96 11.61 -3.43
C ALA A 33 -10.48 10.45 -2.56
N GLY A 34 -10.49 9.22 -3.11
CA GLY A 34 -10.93 7.99 -2.47
C GLY A 34 -12.44 7.79 -2.53
N SER A 35 -12.89 6.63 -2.04
CA SER A 35 -14.31 6.28 -2.00
C SER A 35 -14.68 5.64 -0.67
N TYR A 36 -15.89 5.87 -0.17
CA TYR A 36 -16.34 5.22 1.06
C TYR A 36 -16.50 3.71 0.84
N ARG A 37 -16.14 2.92 1.85
CA ARG A 37 -16.35 1.46 1.83
C ARG A 37 -17.84 1.14 1.62
N GLN A 38 -18.71 1.94 2.23
CA GLN A 38 -20.14 1.92 2.03
C GLN A 38 -20.64 3.33 1.78
N SER A 39 -21.36 3.56 0.68
CA SER A 39 -21.85 4.90 0.30
C SER A 39 -22.70 5.62 1.35
N THR A 40 -23.23 4.89 2.33
CA THR A 40 -24.06 5.41 3.43
C THR A 40 -23.26 5.77 4.69
N VAL A 41 -21.95 5.48 4.73
CA VAL A 41 -21.07 5.74 5.86
C VAL A 41 -20.05 6.79 5.41
N THR A 42 -20.26 8.05 5.82
CA THR A 42 -19.46 9.20 5.38
C THR A 42 -18.67 9.84 6.53
N ASN A 43 -18.68 9.21 7.70
CA ASN A 43 -18.00 9.66 8.92
C ASN A 43 -16.74 8.83 9.23
N GLU A 44 -16.24 8.11 8.22
CA GLU A 44 -15.00 7.33 8.22
C GLU A 44 -14.05 7.89 7.14
N GLY A 45 -12.80 7.43 7.14
CA GLY A 45 -11.85 7.73 6.07
C GLY A 45 -12.27 7.14 4.72
N VAL A 46 -11.51 7.46 3.68
CA VAL A 46 -11.73 6.90 2.35
C VAL A 46 -10.96 5.62 2.15
N PHE A 47 -11.45 4.75 1.28
CA PHE A 47 -10.87 3.44 0.99
C PHE A 47 -10.51 3.33 -0.49
N SER A 48 -9.56 2.44 -0.76
CA SER A 48 -9.25 1.99 -2.12
C SER A 48 -10.50 1.48 -2.81
N SER A 49 -10.62 1.76 -4.11
CA SER A 49 -11.59 1.10 -4.98
C SER A 49 -11.49 -0.45 -4.96
N ASN A 50 -10.36 -1.00 -4.52
CA ASN A 50 -10.15 -2.44 -4.37
C ASN A 50 -10.55 -2.98 -2.98
N VAL A 51 -11.12 -2.17 -2.09
CA VAL A 51 -11.60 -2.62 -0.78
C VAL A 51 -12.67 -3.72 -1.01
N ASN A 52 -12.46 -4.89 -0.40
CA ASN A 52 -13.26 -6.12 -0.59
C ASN A 52 -13.06 -6.89 -1.92
N SER A 53 -12.15 -6.46 -2.78
CA SER A 53 -11.82 -7.23 -3.98
C SER A 53 -10.99 -8.48 -3.64
N PRO A 54 -11.22 -9.64 -4.29
CA PRO A 54 -10.42 -10.84 -4.06
C PRO A 54 -8.93 -10.59 -4.25
N GLY A 55 -8.11 -11.09 -3.32
CA GLY A 55 -6.65 -10.91 -3.33
C GLY A 55 -6.17 -9.60 -2.68
N TYR A 56 -7.07 -8.71 -2.28
CA TYR A 56 -6.75 -7.52 -1.50
C TYR A 56 -7.12 -7.73 -0.03
N THR A 57 -6.36 -7.11 0.86
CA THR A 57 -6.61 -7.10 2.30
C THR A 57 -6.51 -5.67 2.80
N THR A 58 -7.56 -5.20 3.47
CA THR A 58 -7.60 -3.88 4.07
C THR A 58 -7.59 -4.02 5.58
N PHE A 59 -6.70 -3.29 6.24
CA PHE A 59 -6.76 -3.06 7.68
C PHE A 59 -7.29 -1.65 7.90
N ASP A 60 -8.45 -1.55 8.57
CA ASP A 60 -8.88 -0.31 9.22
C ASP A 60 -8.41 -0.32 10.68
N PHE A 61 -8.19 0.87 11.26
CA PHE A 61 -7.69 0.98 12.64
C PHE A 61 -8.85 1.03 13.67
N ASN A 62 -10.08 0.76 13.25
CA ASN A 62 -11.31 0.95 14.03
C ASN A 62 -11.50 -0.04 15.17
N ASN A 63 -10.70 -1.10 15.22
CA ASN A 63 -10.63 -2.02 16.35
C ASN A 63 -9.65 -1.60 17.46
N SER A 64 -8.93 -0.48 17.29
CA SER A 64 -7.90 0.03 18.23
C SER A 64 -6.76 -0.95 18.50
N GLN A 65 -6.53 -1.94 17.63
CA GLN A 65 -5.45 -2.90 17.75
C GLN A 65 -4.41 -2.66 16.66
N ILE A 66 -3.15 -3.03 16.94
CA ILE A 66 -2.12 -3.06 15.90
C ILE A 66 -2.63 -3.94 14.76
N PRO A 67 -2.74 -3.43 13.53
CA PRO A 67 -3.18 -4.25 12.41
C PRO A 67 -2.14 -5.28 12.03
N GLY A 68 -2.58 -6.33 11.37
CA GLY A 68 -1.71 -7.37 10.84
C GLY A 68 -2.39 -8.72 10.77
N ASN A 69 -1.70 -9.65 10.13
CA ASN A 69 -2.06 -11.06 10.02
C ASN A 69 -0.80 -11.88 9.68
N ASP A 70 -0.98 -13.14 9.30
CA ASP A 70 0.12 -14.05 8.92
C ASP A 70 0.89 -13.60 7.67
N LEU A 71 0.38 -12.63 6.90
CA LEU A 71 0.97 -12.13 5.67
C LEU A 71 1.58 -10.73 5.82
N VAL A 72 1.07 -9.91 6.73
CA VAL A 72 1.46 -8.51 6.92
C VAL A 72 1.68 -8.22 8.39
N LYS A 73 2.87 -7.74 8.73
CA LYS A 73 3.26 -7.42 10.09
C LYS A 73 3.56 -5.94 10.25
N TYR A 74 3.12 -5.37 11.35
CA TYR A 74 3.47 -4.03 11.78
C TYR A 74 4.48 -4.08 12.93
N SER A 75 5.41 -3.14 12.93
CA SER A 75 6.34 -2.91 14.02
C SER A 75 6.70 -1.42 14.12
N PHE A 76 7.25 -1.03 15.27
CA PHE A 76 7.55 0.37 15.59
C PHE A 76 8.99 0.50 16.04
N SER A 77 9.74 1.44 15.45
CA SER A 77 11.21 1.50 15.62
C SER A 77 11.67 1.80 17.05
N LYS A 78 10.90 2.53 17.85
CA LYS A 78 11.22 2.82 19.26
C LYS A 78 10.37 2.08 20.31
N GLY A 79 9.60 1.07 19.90
CA GLY A 79 8.82 0.22 20.82
C GLY A 79 7.58 0.90 21.42
N THR A 80 6.56 0.07 21.73
CA THR A 80 5.18 0.40 22.17
C THR A 80 4.45 1.46 21.35
N TYR A 81 3.30 1.07 20.78
CA TYR A 81 2.33 2.02 20.24
C TYR A 81 1.42 2.53 21.36
N SER A 82 0.91 3.74 21.22
CA SER A 82 -0.03 4.35 22.18
C SER A 82 -1.45 4.36 21.61
N THR A 83 -2.44 4.30 22.50
CA THR A 83 -3.85 4.64 22.18
C THR A 83 -4.31 5.90 22.92
N THR A 84 -3.37 6.58 23.60
CA THR A 84 -3.65 7.82 24.35
C THR A 84 -3.42 9.02 23.45
N ALA A 85 -4.51 9.65 23.02
CA ALA A 85 -4.47 10.87 22.21
C ALA A 85 -3.52 11.92 22.81
N TYR A 86 -2.81 12.65 21.95
CA TYR A 86 -1.83 13.68 22.31
C TYR A 86 -0.61 13.19 23.12
N SER A 87 -0.35 11.88 23.19
CA SER A 87 0.85 11.36 23.84
C SER A 87 2.15 11.68 23.10
N GLY A 88 2.06 12.13 21.84
CA GLY A 88 3.22 12.37 20.96
C GLY A 88 3.97 11.10 20.57
N GLN A 89 3.40 9.93 20.85
CA GLN A 89 3.96 8.63 20.49
C GLN A 89 3.30 8.12 19.21
N THR A 90 3.96 7.24 18.46
CA THR A 90 3.27 6.54 17.36
C THR A 90 2.15 5.66 17.92
N GLY A 91 0.98 5.66 17.31
CA GLY A 91 -0.20 5.08 17.93
C GLY A 91 -1.45 5.05 17.07
N ILE A 92 -2.51 4.44 17.62
CA ILE A 92 -3.85 4.49 17.03
C ILE A 92 -4.70 5.43 17.89
N TYR A 93 -5.21 6.49 17.28
CA TYR A 93 -5.91 7.57 17.97
C TYR A 93 -7.33 7.75 17.43
N SER A 94 -8.14 8.47 18.20
CA SER A 94 -9.47 8.92 17.81
C SER A 94 -9.62 10.37 18.25
N ASP A 95 -9.32 11.29 17.35
CA ASP A 95 -9.46 12.72 17.55
C ASP A 95 -9.65 13.43 16.19
N VAL A 96 -9.54 14.77 16.20
CA VAL A 96 -9.81 15.62 15.03
C VAL A 96 -8.85 15.42 13.85
N TRP A 97 -7.72 14.72 14.05
CA TRP A 97 -6.67 14.54 13.04
C TRP A 97 -6.85 13.28 12.20
N ALA A 98 -7.94 12.54 12.39
CA ALA A 98 -8.28 11.42 11.52
C ALA A 98 -8.42 11.89 10.05
N PRO A 99 -7.84 11.15 9.07
CA PRO A 99 -7.95 11.49 7.65
C PRO A 99 -9.40 11.72 7.21
N SER A 100 -9.64 12.83 6.52
CA SER A 100 -11.00 13.25 6.15
C SER A 100 -11.58 12.41 5.01
N GLY A 101 -12.91 12.45 4.87
CA GLY A 101 -13.60 11.86 3.71
C GLY A 101 -13.25 12.50 2.36
N ALA A 102 -13.77 11.92 1.27
CA ALA A 102 -13.47 12.30 -0.11
C ALA A 102 -13.79 13.76 -0.45
N ASN A 103 -14.74 14.38 0.25
CA ASN A 103 -15.08 15.79 0.11
C ASN A 103 -14.78 16.59 1.38
N ALA A 104 -13.74 16.18 2.11
CA ALA A 104 -13.32 16.77 3.38
C ALA A 104 -14.33 16.63 4.53
N GLU A 105 -15.13 15.57 4.52
CA GLU A 105 -16.01 15.24 5.64
C GLU A 105 -15.21 14.90 6.89
N VAL A 106 -15.78 15.25 8.04
CA VAL A 106 -15.19 14.96 9.35
C VAL A 106 -15.22 13.45 9.59
N ASN A 107 -14.04 12.84 9.65
CA ASN A 107 -13.84 11.48 10.13
C ASN A 107 -13.72 11.49 11.66
N GLN A 108 -14.45 10.59 12.33
CA GLN A 108 -14.42 10.43 13.80
C GLN A 108 -13.90 9.06 14.22
N THR A 109 -13.44 8.24 13.26
CA THR A 109 -13.00 6.88 13.51
C THR A 109 -11.53 6.85 13.93
N ASN A 110 -11.02 5.65 14.18
CA ASN A 110 -9.65 5.51 14.65
C ASN A 110 -8.69 5.57 13.45
N TYR A 111 -7.50 6.12 13.68
CA TYR A 111 -6.47 6.26 12.67
C TYR A 111 -5.09 6.01 13.28
N LEU A 112 -4.13 5.55 12.46
CA LEU A 112 -2.73 5.49 12.80
C LEU A 112 -2.12 6.89 12.72
N ALA A 113 -1.34 7.29 13.72
CA ALA A 113 -0.46 8.44 13.62
C ALA A 113 0.98 8.06 13.94
N VAL A 114 1.90 8.52 13.10
CA VAL A 114 3.35 8.39 13.32
C VAL A 114 3.91 9.76 13.68
N PHE A 115 4.56 9.86 14.84
CA PHE A 115 5.16 11.11 15.30
C PHE A 115 6.68 11.09 15.16
N SER A 116 7.28 12.27 15.30
CA SER A 116 8.74 12.43 15.37
C SER A 116 9.35 11.43 16.34
N ASP A 117 10.57 10.97 16.05
CA ASP A 117 11.31 9.99 16.83
C ASP A 117 10.87 8.52 16.70
N SER A 118 9.88 8.16 15.87
CA SER A 118 9.53 6.77 15.62
C SER A 118 9.06 6.53 14.18
N ASP A 119 9.18 5.29 13.73
CA ASP A 119 8.71 4.84 12.42
C ASP A 119 7.65 3.75 12.60
N THR A 120 6.66 3.73 11.72
CA THR A 120 5.84 2.52 11.49
C THR A 120 6.45 1.73 10.34
N ILE A 121 6.81 0.49 10.63
CA ILE A 121 7.42 -0.43 9.67
C ILE A 121 6.43 -1.55 9.37
N ILE A 122 6.06 -1.69 8.10
CA ILE A 122 5.09 -2.67 7.61
C ILE A 122 5.82 -3.66 6.70
N GLU A 123 5.77 -4.94 7.05
CA GLU A 123 6.54 -5.98 6.36
C GLU A 123 5.64 -7.11 5.84
N ALA A 124 5.89 -7.52 4.60
CA ALA A 124 5.35 -8.78 4.07
C ALA A 124 6.07 -9.94 4.76
N GLN A 125 5.31 -10.90 5.30
CA GLN A 125 5.87 -12.03 6.04
C GLN A 125 6.38 -13.15 5.13
N GLY A 126 7.40 -13.89 5.59
CA GLY A 126 8.00 -14.99 4.84
C GLY A 126 8.68 -14.52 3.55
N ASN A 127 8.45 -15.25 2.46
CA ASN A 127 8.96 -14.93 1.12
C ASN A 127 7.93 -14.12 0.29
N ASN A 128 6.96 -13.48 0.95
CA ASN A 128 5.96 -12.69 0.28
C ASN A 128 6.47 -11.30 -0.09
N THR A 129 5.81 -10.69 -1.06
CA THR A 129 6.01 -9.30 -1.48
C THR A 129 4.66 -8.62 -1.66
N PHE A 130 4.63 -7.30 -1.51
CA PHE A 130 3.54 -6.45 -1.91
C PHE A 130 3.64 -6.13 -3.40
N SER A 131 2.52 -6.28 -4.10
CA SER A 131 2.31 -5.75 -5.46
C SER A 131 1.43 -4.50 -5.46
N TYR A 132 0.79 -4.21 -4.33
CA TYR A 132 -0.04 -3.03 -4.13
C TYR A 132 0.01 -2.59 -2.66
N PHE A 133 0.05 -1.29 -2.44
CA PHE A 133 -0.21 -0.62 -1.17
C PHE A 133 -1.07 0.61 -1.44
N GLY A 134 -2.16 0.78 -0.70
CA GLY A 134 -2.94 2.00 -0.71
C GLY A 134 -3.23 2.46 0.70
N PHE A 135 -3.25 3.76 0.93
CA PHE A 135 -3.59 4.31 2.22
C PHE A 135 -4.33 5.64 2.10
N ASP A 136 -5.23 5.89 3.04
CA ASP A 136 -5.83 7.20 3.23
C ASP A 136 -4.94 8.04 4.12
N ALA A 137 -4.40 9.15 3.60
CA ALA A 137 -3.56 10.07 4.35
C ALA A 137 -4.38 11.25 4.88
N GLY A 138 -4.10 11.63 6.12
CA GLY A 138 -4.68 12.79 6.78
C GLY A 138 -3.64 13.86 7.03
N ALA A 139 -4.12 15.11 7.16
CA ALA A 139 -3.40 16.23 7.74
C ALA A 139 -1.92 16.35 7.31
N LEU A 140 -1.64 16.13 6.01
CA LEU A 140 -0.27 16.05 5.49
C LEU A 140 0.58 17.23 5.99
N SER A 141 1.73 16.91 6.57
CA SER A 141 2.59 17.87 7.26
C SER A 141 4.06 17.73 6.87
N GLY A 142 4.83 18.80 7.10
CA GLY A 142 6.28 18.79 6.86
C GLY A 142 6.96 17.64 7.62
N GLY A 143 7.95 17.02 6.98
CA GLY A 143 8.65 15.85 7.52
C GLY A 143 7.98 14.50 7.28
N ASN A 144 6.77 14.45 6.72
CA ASN A 144 6.14 13.18 6.35
C ASN A 144 6.97 12.49 5.27
N THR A 145 7.35 11.22 5.49
CA THR A 145 8.02 10.41 4.49
C THR A 145 7.45 9.00 4.41
N LEU A 146 7.35 8.49 3.19
CA LEU A 146 6.90 7.14 2.87
C LEU A 146 7.95 6.45 1.99
N LYS A 147 8.51 5.34 2.49
CA LYS A 147 9.62 4.63 1.83
C LYS A 147 9.26 3.18 1.56
N PHE A 148 9.57 2.71 0.36
CA PHE A 148 9.32 1.36 -0.11
C PHE A 148 10.65 0.65 -0.33
N PHE A 149 10.79 -0.56 0.19
CA PHE A 149 12.01 -1.36 0.09
C PHE A 149 11.72 -2.77 -0.43
N ASN A 150 12.70 -3.33 -1.12
CA ASN A 150 12.82 -4.76 -1.37
C ASN A 150 14.11 -5.26 -0.71
N GLY A 151 13.94 -5.90 0.45
CA GLY A 151 15.03 -6.22 1.36
C GLY A 151 15.68 -4.96 1.92
N THR A 152 16.95 -4.73 1.56
CA THR A 152 17.71 -3.54 1.96
C THR A 152 17.71 -2.44 0.89
N THR A 153 17.24 -2.74 -0.32
CA THR A 153 17.22 -1.78 -1.43
C THR A 153 16.00 -0.88 -1.31
N LEU A 154 16.24 0.44 -1.25
CA LEU A 154 15.19 1.46 -1.38
C LEU A 154 14.71 1.47 -2.84
N ILE A 155 13.41 1.22 -3.04
CA ILE A 155 12.76 1.30 -4.35
C ILE A 155 12.28 2.72 -4.60
N ARG A 156 11.56 3.29 -3.63
CA ARG A 156 10.95 4.63 -3.77
C ARG A 156 10.86 5.32 -2.41
N GLU A 157 11.08 6.62 -2.43
CA GLU A 157 10.82 7.51 -1.31
C GLU A 157 9.89 8.63 -1.80
N LEU A 158 8.89 8.95 -0.99
CA LEU A 158 7.97 10.05 -1.19
C LEU A 158 8.01 10.93 0.02
N THR A 159 8.20 12.22 -0.21
CA THR A 159 8.20 13.24 0.84
C THR A 159 6.84 13.92 0.89
N TYR A 160 6.64 14.70 1.96
CA TYR A 160 5.53 15.63 2.11
C TYR A 160 5.26 16.42 0.82
N GLU A 161 6.27 17.00 0.19
CA GLU A 161 6.12 17.84 -1.00
C GLU A 161 5.49 17.08 -2.17
N ILE A 162 5.84 15.80 -2.33
CA ILE A 162 5.30 14.96 -3.40
C ILE A 162 3.85 14.58 -3.11
N LEU A 163 3.56 14.11 -1.89
CA LEU A 163 2.21 13.71 -1.48
C LEU A 163 1.26 14.92 -1.48
N ASN A 164 1.67 16.02 -0.86
CA ASN A 164 0.93 17.28 -0.82
C ASN A 164 0.78 17.91 -2.21
N GLY A 165 1.76 17.75 -3.09
CA GLY A 165 1.67 18.21 -4.49
C GLY A 165 0.59 17.47 -5.29
N ALA A 166 0.38 16.18 -5.02
CA ALA A 166 -0.61 15.35 -5.71
C ALA A 166 -2.03 15.51 -5.11
N ALA A 167 -2.15 15.70 -3.79
CA ALA A 167 -3.45 15.78 -3.14
C ALA A 167 -4.26 17.03 -3.53
N THR A 168 -5.58 16.88 -3.59
CA THR A 168 -6.51 17.98 -3.93
C THR A 168 -7.54 18.27 -2.83
N VAL A 169 -7.82 17.31 -1.95
CA VAL A 169 -8.76 17.49 -0.83
C VAL A 169 -8.05 18.16 0.34
N GLY A 170 -8.65 19.21 0.91
CA GLY A 170 -8.14 19.90 2.10
C GLY A 170 -9.24 20.06 3.13
N ALA A 171 -8.98 19.65 4.38
CA ALA A 171 -10.00 19.62 5.43
C ALA A 171 -9.87 20.83 6.37
N SER A 172 -10.99 21.53 6.60
CA SER A 172 -10.99 22.70 7.48
C SER A 172 -10.66 22.34 8.93
N GLN A 173 -10.99 21.13 9.38
CA GLN A 173 -10.66 20.65 10.72
C GLN A 173 -9.15 20.53 10.94
N HIS A 174 -8.38 20.28 9.87
CA HIS A 174 -6.92 20.23 9.85
C HIS A 174 -6.31 21.58 9.43
N GLY A 175 -7.03 22.70 9.58
CA GLY A 175 -6.54 24.02 9.16
C GLY A 175 -6.30 24.16 7.65
N GLY A 176 -6.94 23.32 6.83
CA GLY A 176 -6.76 23.30 5.37
C GLY A 176 -5.63 22.38 4.88
N GLN A 177 -4.98 21.61 5.76
CA GLN A 177 -4.02 20.59 5.36
C GLN A 177 -4.67 19.54 4.46
N LYS A 178 -3.88 19.00 3.54
CA LYS A 178 -4.36 18.10 2.49
C LYS A 178 -4.51 16.66 2.96
N ASN A 179 -5.41 15.94 2.30
CA ASN A 179 -5.81 14.58 2.62
C ASN A 179 -6.09 13.79 1.32
N GLY A 180 -6.29 12.48 1.49
CA GLY A 180 -6.90 11.61 0.50
C GLY A 180 -6.12 10.32 0.29
N PHE A 181 -6.58 9.54 -0.69
CA PHE A 181 -6.13 8.18 -0.88
C PHE A 181 -4.97 8.13 -1.88
N PHE A 182 -3.86 7.52 -1.45
CA PHE A 182 -2.67 7.32 -2.26
C PHE A 182 -2.49 5.85 -2.56
N GLU A 183 -2.23 5.52 -3.82
CA GLU A 183 -2.08 4.16 -4.29
C GLU A 183 -0.71 3.95 -4.92
N PHE A 184 -0.13 2.80 -4.61
CA PHE A 184 1.16 2.34 -5.10
C PHE A 184 1.00 0.94 -5.65
N PHE A 185 1.46 0.73 -6.88
CA PHE A 185 1.31 -0.55 -7.54
C PHE A 185 2.57 -0.92 -8.31
N SER A 186 2.84 -2.21 -8.29
CA SER A 186 3.90 -2.84 -9.06
C SER A 186 3.49 -2.90 -10.53
N GLU A 187 4.32 -2.37 -11.42
CA GLU A 187 4.20 -2.52 -12.88
C GLU A 187 4.97 -3.75 -13.39
N GLY A 188 5.77 -4.41 -12.54
CA GLY A 188 6.47 -5.65 -12.88
C GLY A 188 7.14 -6.37 -11.71
N ALA A 189 7.78 -7.51 -11.97
CA ALA A 189 8.40 -8.29 -10.88
C ALA A 189 9.48 -7.52 -10.08
N ASN A 190 10.09 -6.50 -10.68
CA ASN A 190 11.25 -5.81 -10.12
C ASN A 190 10.90 -4.59 -9.25
N ASP A 191 9.65 -4.12 -9.26
CA ASP A 191 9.18 -3.00 -8.42
C ASP A 191 8.25 -3.45 -7.28
N LYS A 192 8.10 -4.77 -7.10
CA LYS A 192 7.53 -5.35 -5.89
C LYS A 192 8.42 -5.02 -4.70
N PHE A 193 7.78 -4.77 -3.56
CA PHE A 193 8.42 -4.35 -2.31
C PHE A 193 7.98 -5.28 -1.18
N ASN A 194 8.78 -5.44 -0.14
CA ASN A 194 8.43 -6.28 1.02
C ASN A 194 8.43 -5.49 2.33
N LYS A 195 8.82 -4.22 2.30
CA LYS A 195 8.82 -3.35 3.47
C LYS A 195 8.40 -1.94 3.09
N ILE A 196 7.50 -1.38 3.88
CA ILE A 196 7.08 0.02 3.85
C ILE A 196 7.52 0.65 5.16
N VAL A 197 8.07 1.86 5.11
CA VAL A 197 8.40 2.66 6.28
C VAL A 197 7.66 3.98 6.18
N ILE A 198 6.82 4.25 7.18
CA ILE A 198 6.10 5.51 7.37
C ILE A 198 6.80 6.24 8.52
N SER A 199 7.25 7.46 8.25
CA SER A 199 8.02 8.25 9.23
C SER A 199 7.56 9.70 9.25
N GLN A 200 7.72 10.31 10.42
CA GLN A 200 7.63 11.75 10.60
C GLN A 200 8.97 12.28 11.11
N THR A 201 9.61 13.18 10.36
CA THR A 201 10.96 13.69 10.71
C THR A 201 10.97 15.10 11.27
N GLU A 202 9.84 15.80 11.21
CA GLU A 202 9.67 17.17 11.72
C GLU A 202 8.48 17.22 12.70
N GLY A 203 8.03 18.42 13.06
CA GLY A 203 6.87 18.60 13.96
C GLY A 203 5.55 18.21 13.29
N GLY A 204 4.59 17.71 14.08
CA GLY A 204 3.31 17.18 13.58
C GLY A 204 3.28 15.65 13.59
N GLY A 205 2.35 15.06 12.83
CA GLY A 205 2.24 13.63 12.64
C GLY A 205 2.14 13.25 11.15
N PHE A 206 2.26 11.96 10.90
CA PHE A 206 1.84 11.32 9.66
C PHE A 206 0.62 10.47 10.00
N GLU A 207 -0.55 10.91 9.56
CA GLU A 207 -1.84 10.29 9.86
C GLU A 207 -2.35 9.42 8.72
N SER A 208 -2.83 8.21 9.03
CA SER A 208 -3.50 7.34 8.06
C SER A 208 -4.66 6.54 8.66
N ASP A 209 -5.75 6.34 7.92
CA ASP A 209 -7.02 5.77 8.44
C ASP A 209 -7.18 4.28 8.13
N ASN A 210 -6.66 3.85 6.99
CA ASN A 210 -6.68 2.45 6.60
C ASN A 210 -5.59 2.17 5.59
N HIS A 211 -5.13 0.92 5.58
CA HIS A 211 -4.09 0.43 4.69
C HIS A 211 -4.60 -0.79 3.91
N THR A 212 -4.53 -0.74 2.58
CA THR A 212 -4.93 -1.82 1.68
C THR A 212 -3.73 -2.42 0.98
N PHE A 213 -3.65 -3.74 0.93
CA PHE A 213 -2.51 -4.49 0.40
C PHE A 213 -2.95 -5.52 -0.62
N ARG A 214 -2.07 -5.81 -1.59
CA ARG A 214 -2.09 -7.07 -2.34
C ARG A 214 -0.77 -7.80 -2.11
N VAL A 215 -0.84 -8.93 -1.43
CA VAL A 215 0.33 -9.75 -1.08
C VAL A 215 0.46 -10.91 -2.06
N GLU A 216 1.66 -11.12 -2.58
CA GLU A 216 1.98 -12.17 -3.53
C GLU A 216 3.18 -13.00 -3.04
N SER A 217 3.07 -14.31 -3.12
CA SER A 217 4.16 -15.22 -2.79
C SER A 217 5.21 -15.23 -3.89
N VAL A 218 6.48 -15.05 -3.52
CA VAL A 218 7.59 -15.32 -4.44
C VAL A 218 7.91 -16.82 -4.38
N PRO A 219 7.93 -17.54 -5.53
CA PRO A 219 8.31 -18.95 -5.53
C PRO A 219 9.70 -19.14 -4.92
N GLU A 220 9.83 -20.08 -3.97
CA GLU A 220 11.13 -20.34 -3.36
C GLU A 220 12.13 -20.83 -4.43
N PRO A 221 13.40 -20.35 -4.38
CA PRO A 221 14.44 -20.81 -5.30
C PRO A 221 14.61 -22.33 -5.32
N SER A 222 14.36 -22.99 -4.19
CA SER A 222 14.43 -24.45 -3.99
C SER A 222 13.44 -25.21 -4.88
N VAL A 223 12.21 -24.71 -5.03
CA VAL A 223 11.15 -25.31 -5.85
C VAL A 223 11.50 -25.19 -7.34
N THR A 224 12.03 -24.03 -7.74
CA THR A 224 12.48 -23.79 -9.12
C THR A 224 13.68 -24.66 -9.49
N LEU A 225 14.68 -24.75 -8.61
CA LEU A 225 15.84 -25.63 -8.78
C LEU A 225 15.45 -27.11 -8.78
N GLY A 226 14.52 -27.50 -7.92
CA GLY A 226 13.98 -28.86 -7.86
C GLY A 226 13.28 -29.26 -9.16
N MET A 227 12.43 -28.38 -9.72
CA MET A 227 11.79 -28.61 -11.02
C MET A 227 12.80 -28.70 -12.17
N LEU A 228 13.82 -27.83 -12.19
CA LEU A 228 14.88 -27.88 -13.20
C LEU A 228 15.69 -29.17 -13.11
N ALA A 229 16.02 -29.63 -11.90
CA ALA A 229 16.75 -30.88 -11.68
C ALA A 229 15.94 -32.10 -12.16
N VAL A 230 14.65 -32.15 -11.83
CA VAL A 230 13.73 -33.22 -12.27
C VAL A 230 13.56 -33.19 -13.80
N GLY A 231 13.33 -32.01 -14.38
CA GLY A 231 13.25 -31.84 -15.84
C GLY A 231 14.53 -32.29 -16.55
N GLY A 232 15.70 -31.95 -16.01
CA GLY A 232 17.00 -32.39 -16.51
C GLY A 232 17.19 -33.91 -16.46
N LEU A 233 16.72 -34.57 -15.40
CA LEU A 233 16.74 -36.03 -15.27
C LEU A 233 15.83 -36.71 -16.31
N PHE A 234 14.64 -36.18 -16.58
CA PHE A 234 13.74 -36.71 -17.61
C PHE A 234 14.31 -36.56 -19.02
N LEU A 235 14.93 -35.41 -19.33
CA LEU A 235 15.60 -35.18 -20.61
C LEU A 235 16.80 -36.11 -20.80
N ARG A 236 17.61 -36.32 -19.75
CA ARG A 236 18.73 -37.26 -19.76
C ARG A 236 18.26 -38.70 -19.96
N LYS A 237 17.18 -39.12 -19.29
CA LYS A 237 16.59 -40.45 -19.45
C LYS A 237 16.08 -40.70 -20.87
N ARG A 238 15.38 -39.73 -21.49
CA ARG A 238 14.94 -39.81 -22.90
C ARG A 238 16.13 -39.91 -23.87
N LYS A 239 17.21 -39.17 -23.62
CA LYS A 239 18.40 -39.22 -24.48
C LYS A 239 19.06 -40.60 -24.44
N ASN A 240 19.18 -41.19 -23.25
CA ASN A 240 19.73 -42.54 -23.07
C ASN A 240 18.85 -43.62 -23.72
N GLN A 241 17.52 -43.51 -23.62
CA GLN A 241 16.59 -44.45 -24.27
C GLN A 241 16.68 -44.39 -25.81
N LYS A 242 16.80 -43.20 -26.40
CA LYS A 242 17.01 -43.05 -27.85
C LYS A 242 18.35 -43.63 -28.33
N LEU A 243 19.41 -43.46 -27.53
CA LEU A 243 20.74 -44.03 -27.82
C LEU A 243 20.75 -45.56 -27.74
N GLN A 244 19.99 -46.15 -26.81
CA GLN A 244 19.82 -47.60 -26.72
C GLN A 244 19.03 -48.16 -27.91
N ALA A 245 17.89 -47.55 -28.24
CA ALA A 245 17.10 -47.96 -29.40
C ALA A 245 17.88 -47.87 -30.72
N ALA A 246 18.73 -46.85 -30.89
CA ALA A 246 19.59 -46.70 -32.06
C ALA A 246 20.70 -47.76 -32.16
N LYS A 247 21.19 -48.30 -31.03
CA LYS A 247 22.19 -49.38 -30.99
C LYS A 247 21.59 -50.76 -31.25
N GLU A 248 20.33 -50.98 -30.91
CA GLU A 248 19.63 -52.26 -31.17
C GLU A 248 19.11 -52.36 -32.61
N SER A 249 19.12 -51.25 -33.36
CA SER A 249 18.65 -51.16 -34.76
C SER A 249 19.78 -51.23 -35.80
N ALA A 250 21.03 -51.38 -35.38
CA ALA A 250 22.24 -51.41 -36.21
C ALA A 250 22.93 -52.77 -36.11
#